data_AF-A0A8T4V4K7-F1
#
_entry.id   AF-A0A8T4V4K7-F1
#
_cell.length_a   1.000
_cell.length_b   1.000
_cell.length_c   1.000
_cell.angle_alpha   90.00
_cell.angle_beta   90.00
_cell.angle_gamma   90.00
#
_symmetry.space_group_name_H-M   'P 1'
#
loop_
_entity.id
_entity.type
_entity.pdbx_description
1 polymer ?
#
loop_
_entity_poly.entity_id
_entity_poly.type
_entity_poly.pdbx_seq_one_letter_code
_entity_poly.pdbx_strand_id
1 'polypeptide(L)' 'MQKDSIVQIDKFKEFIETVYIKEVHNAIKKGQKALIIDFLDLSKFDIELAEQFLNEPVESLQNA' A
#
# COMPACT_ATOMS: atom_id res chain seq x y z
N MET A 1 -13.62 14.49 -1.89
CA MET A 1 -13.99 13.28 -1.11
C MET A 1 -13.90 12.02 -1.96
N GLN A 2 -14.87 11.63 -2.81
CA GLN A 2 -14.79 10.32 -3.51
C GLN A 2 -13.60 10.18 -4.49
N LYS A 3 -13.11 11.30 -5.04
CA LYS A 3 -12.00 11.32 -6.01
C LYS A 3 -10.63 11.12 -5.33
N ASP A 4 -10.50 11.53 -4.08
CA ASP A 4 -9.24 11.53 -3.34
C ASP A 4 -8.90 10.10 -2.87
N SER A 5 -9.92 9.34 -2.43
CA SER A 5 -9.78 7.92 -2.06
C SER A 5 -9.39 7.04 -3.25
N ILE A 6 -9.93 7.28 -4.44
CA ILE A 6 -9.58 6.50 -5.64
C ILE A 6 -8.10 6.72 -6.01
N VAL A 7 -7.65 7.97 -5.95
CA VAL A 7 -6.23 8.30 -6.19
C VAL A 7 -5.33 7.63 -5.16
N GLN A 8 -5.77 7.56 -3.90
CA GLN A 8 -5.03 6.87 -2.84
C GLN A 8 -4.92 5.35 -3.09
N ILE A 9 -6.02 4.70 -3.49
CA ILE A 9 -6.04 3.27 -3.89
C ILE A 9 -5.02 3.03 -5.01
N ASP A 10 -5.06 3.86 -6.05
CA ASP A 10 -4.18 3.71 -7.22
C ASP A 10 -2.70 3.84 -6.81
N LYS A 11 -2.37 4.76 -5.90
CA LYS A 11 -1.01 4.90 -5.36
C LYS A 11 -0.57 3.69 -4.54
N PHE A 12 -1.43 3.15 -3.67
CA PHE A 12 -1.10 1.93 -2.92
C PHE A 12 -0.89 0.73 -3.84
N LYS A 13 -1.72 0.60 -4.88
CA LYS A 13 -1.55 -0.42 -5.90
C LYS A 13 -0.21 -0.27 -6.62
N GLU A 14 0.12 0.93 -7.08
CA GLU A 14 1.39 1.22 -7.75
C GLU A 14 2.58 0.89 -6.84
N PHE A 15 2.51 1.27 -5.56
CA PHE A 15 3.52 0.93 -4.56
C PHE A 15 3.73 -0.58 -4.42
N ILE A 16 2.64 -1.34 -4.25
CA ILE A 16 2.71 -2.81 -4.10
C ILE A 16 3.27 -3.46 -5.38
N GLU A 17 2.81 -3.04 -6.56
CA GLU A 17 3.27 -3.56 -7.85
C GLU A 17 4.73 -3.21 -8.14
N THR A 18 5.20 -2.04 -7.69
CA THR A 18 6.58 -1.60 -7.95
C THR A 18 7.56 -2.20 -6.95
N VAL A 19 7.19 -2.24 -5.67
CA VAL A 19 8.11 -2.57 -4.57
C VAL A 19 7.98 -4.03 -4.13
N TYR A 20 6.77 -4.60 -4.13
CA TYR A 20 6.47 -5.89 -3.48
C TYR A 20 5.97 -6.99 -4.44
N ILE A 21 6.04 -6.81 -5.76
CA ILE A 21 5.48 -7.78 -6.73
C ILE A 21 6.06 -9.19 -6.59
N LYS A 22 7.34 -9.31 -6.20
CA LYS A 22 7.98 -10.62 -5.99
C LYS A 22 7.39 -11.33 -4.78
N GLU A 23 7.17 -10.59 -3.70
CA GLU A 23 6.60 -11.02 -2.44
C GLU A 23 5.13 -11.41 -2.64
N VAL A 24 4.37 -10.63 -3.42
CA VAL A 24 2.99 -10.96 -3.84
C VAL A 24 2.96 -12.30 -4.57
N HIS A 25 3.80 -12.49 -5.60
CA HIS A 25 3.88 -13.77 -6.31
C HIS A 25 4.26 -14.94 -5.39
N ASN A 26 5.18 -14.72 -4.46
CA ASN A 26 5.59 -15.73 -3.50
C ASN A 26 4.48 -16.08 -2.51
N ALA A 27 3.73 -15.08 -2.03
CA ALA A 27 2.59 -15.27 -1.14
C ALA A 27 1.49 -16.09 -1.84
N ILE A 28 1.14 -15.74 -3.08
CA ILE A 28 0.15 -16.47 -3.89
C ILE A 28 0.57 -17.92 -4.09
N LYS A 29 1.82 -18.17 -4.49
CA LYS A 29 2.34 -19.54 -4.69
C LYS A 29 2.27 -20.40 -3.42
N LYS A 30 2.37 -19.78 -2.25
CA LYS A 30 2.31 -20.44 -0.94
C LYS A 30 0.89 -20.50 -0.35
N GLY A 31 -0.12 -19.98 -1.05
CA GLY A 31 -1.49 -19.90 -0.56
C GLY A 31 -1.68 -18.94 0.61
N GLN A 32 -0.76 -17.99 0.79
CA GLN A 32 -0.84 -16.97 1.83
C GLN A 32 -1.88 -15.92 1.43
N LYS A 33 -2.60 -15.38 2.42
CA LYS A 33 -3.68 -14.40 2.24
C LYS A 33 -3.33 -13.00 2.75
N ALA A 34 -2.09 -12.80 3.18
CA ALA A 34 -1.61 -11.55 3.73
C ALA A 34 -0.22 -11.26 3.18
N LEU A 35 0.08 -9.97 3.03
CA LEU A 35 1.37 -9.43 2.69
C LEU A 35 1.87 -8.62 3.89
N ILE A 36 3.13 -8.79 4.27
CA ILE A 36 3.77 -7.93 5.27
C ILE A 36 4.49 -6.83 4.49
N ILE A 37 4.17 -5.59 4.82
CA ILE A 37 4.73 -4.40 4.19
C ILE A 37 5.57 -3.67 5.24
N ASP A 38 6.77 -3.25 4.87
CA ASP A 38 7.58 -2.35 5.67
C ASP A 38 7.17 -0.90 5.38
N PHE A 39 6.74 -0.18 6.41
CA PHE A 39 6.36 1.22 6.30
C PHE A 39 7.54 2.11 5.84
N LEU A 40 8.78 1.72 6.16
CA LEU A 40 9.95 2.44 5.67
C LEU A 40 10.01 2.44 4.13
N ASP A 41 9.58 1.36 3.48
CA ASP A 41 9.56 1.31 2.02
C ASP A 41 8.45 2.18 1.42
N LEU A 42 7.30 2.29 2.10
CA LEU A 42 6.26 3.24 1.73
C LEU A 42 6.78 4.68 1.80
N SER A 43 7.50 5.02 2.88
CA SER A 43 8.09 6.36 3.06
C SER A 43 9.16 6.71 2.01
N LYS A 44 9.89 5.72 1.49
CA LYS A 44 10.85 5.92 0.39
C LYS A 44 10.16 6.06 -0.97
N PHE A 45 8.99 5.45 -1.13
CA PHE A 45 8.24 5.48 -2.38
C PHE A 45 7.45 6.78 -2.56
N ASP A 46 6.66 7.16 -1.55
CA ASP A 46 5.86 8.38 -1.54
C ASP A 46 5.71 8.88 -0.10
N ILE A 47 6.42 9.97 0.21
CA ILE A 47 6.43 10.59 1.55
C ILE A 47 5.03 11.10 1.92
N GLU A 48 4.30 11.70 0.98
CA GLU A 48 2.97 12.25 1.25
C GLU A 48 1.99 11.13 1.58
N LEU A 49 2.06 10.02 0.84
CA LEU A 49 1.23 8.84 1.11
C LEU A 49 1.56 8.21 2.47
N ALA A 50 2.84 8.15 2.83
CA ALA A 50 3.28 7.65 4.12
C ALA A 50 2.80 8.56 5.27
N GLU A 51 2.91 9.88 5.14
CA GLU A 51 2.41 10.84 6.12
C GLU A 51 0.90 10.74 6.28
N GLN A 52 0.16 10.62 5.17
CA GLN A 52 -1.28 10.43 5.20
C GLN A 52 -1.66 9.13 5.94
N PHE A 53 -0.98 8.02 5.65
CA PHE A 53 -1.21 6.75 6.33
C PHE A 53 -0.88 6.83 7.83
N LEU A 54 0.16 7.57 8.22
CA LEU A 54 0.54 7.75 9.62
C LEU A 54 -0.50 8.57 10.39
N ASN A 55 -1.05 9.61 9.77
CA ASN A 55 -2.03 10.51 10.39
C ASN A 55 -3.44 9.90 10.43
N GLU A 56 -3.82 9.15 9.38
CA GLU A 56 -5.16 8.60 9.19
C GLU A 56 -5.11 7.11 8.80
N PRO A 57 -4.58 6.22 9.67
CA PRO A 57 -4.31 4.83 9.31
C PRO A 57 -5.56 4.02 8.99
N VAL A 58 -6.67 4.25 9.72
CA VAL A 58 -7.92 3.52 9.52
C VAL A 58 -8.56 3.89 8.18
N GLU A 59 -8.64 5.18 7.88
CA GLU A 59 -9.23 5.68 6.63
C GLU A 59 -8.36 5.29 5.43
N SER A 60 -7.04 5.42 5.57
CA SER A 60 -6.09 5.02 4.52
C SER A 60 -6.15 3.51 4.24
N LEU A 61 -6.34 2.67 5.27
CA LEU A 61 -6.46 1.22 5.09
C LEU A 61 -7.84 0.81 4.52
N GLN A 62 -8.91 1.52 4.85
CA GLN A 62 -10.23 1.28 4.24
C GLN A 62 -10.23 1.61 2.74
N ASN A 63 -9.34 2.52 2.33
CA ASN A 63 -9.11 2.93 0.95
C ASN A 63 -7.87 2.26 0.34
N ALA A 64 -7.41 1.10 0.83
CA ALA A 64 -6.28 0.35 0.27
C ALA A 64 -6.73 -1.04 -0.18
#